data_AF-A0A3M1ZCF6-F1
#
_entry.id   AF-A0A3M1ZCF6-F1
#
_cell.length_a   1.000
_cell.length_b   1.000
_cell.length_c   1.000
_cell.angle_alpha   90.00
_cell.angle_beta   90.00
_cell.angle_gamma   90.00
#
_symmetry.space_group_name_H-M   'P 1'
#
loop_
_entity.id
_entity.type
_entity.pdbx_description
1 polymer ?
#
loop_
_entity_poly.entity_id
_entity_poly.type
_entity_poly.pdbx_seq_one_letter_code
_entity_poly.pdbx_strand_id
1 'polypeptide(L)'
;MRFIKRILNDMIPVILGVLIALIVNDWKARADDRRFIRHVFDAIKQEMRANKAEFELVLPRHSAAVDSVRYYMHNNQVSVMDIVLKLEGIEIPIVRNTTWNSFLNTKMELIDFKTISVLTEIEDARAFMNLKNEKLMDFVWTHADSRKASTKRIFSFQLQYLIDSESRLLSLYDCYLETVDAKSGVNF
;
A
#
# COMPACT_ATOMS: atom_id res chain seq x y z
N MET A 1 4.55 -66.15 17.71
CA MET A 1 5.22 -65.36 16.64
C MET A 1 4.47 -65.30 15.29
N ARG A 2 3.82 -66.36 14.79
CA ARG A 2 3.11 -66.33 13.48
C ARG A 2 1.92 -65.36 13.41
N PHE A 3 1.20 -65.17 14.51
CA PHE A 3 0.03 -64.27 14.57
C PHE A 3 0.43 -62.78 14.46
N ILE A 4 1.48 -62.36 15.18
CA ILE A 4 2.04 -61.00 15.13
C ILE A 4 2.57 -60.67 13.73
N LYS A 5 3.25 -61.63 13.07
CA LYS A 5 3.72 -61.45 11.68
C LYS A 5 2.57 -61.21 10.70
N ARG A 6 1.44 -61.90 10.88
CA ARG A 6 0.26 -61.76 10.02
C ARG A 6 -0.42 -60.41 10.22
N ILE A 7 -0.58 -59.98 11.47
CA ILE A 7 -1.10 -58.63 11.80
C ILE A 7 -0.20 -57.53 11.21
N LEU A 8 1.13 -57.65 11.31
CA LEU A 8 2.04 -56.70 10.68
C LEU A 8 1.85 -56.67 9.15
N ASN A 9 1.73 -57.84 8.51
CA ASN A 9 1.57 -57.93 7.06
C ASN A 9 0.26 -57.31 6.57
N ASP A 10 -0.79 -57.34 7.38
CA ASP A 10 -2.10 -56.77 7.05
C ASP A 10 -2.17 -55.27 7.39
N MET A 11 -1.46 -54.81 8.44
CA MET A 11 -1.40 -53.40 8.83
C MET A 11 -0.47 -52.55 7.97
N ILE A 12 0.66 -53.10 7.52
CA ILE A 12 1.67 -52.36 6.73
C ILE A 12 1.05 -51.72 5.48
N PRO A 13 0.28 -52.43 4.62
CA PRO A 13 -0.35 -51.84 3.44
C PRO A 13 -1.34 -50.72 3.78
N VAL A 14 -2.10 -50.87 4.87
CA VAL A 14 -3.08 -49.87 5.32
C VAL A 14 -2.36 -48.60 5.78
N ILE A 15 -1.30 -48.74 6.58
CA ILE A 15 -0.47 -47.62 7.04
C ILE A 15 0.21 -46.92 5.86
N LEU A 16 0.75 -47.68 4.90
CA LEU A 16 1.31 -47.13 3.66
C LEU A 16 0.27 -46.37 2.84
N GLY A 17 -0.96 -46.89 2.72
CA GLY A 17 -2.05 -46.21 2.03
C GLY A 17 -2.39 -44.85 2.65
N VAL A 18 -2.50 -44.81 3.98
CA VAL A 18 -2.75 -43.55 4.71
C VAL A 18 -1.57 -42.58 4.58
N LEU A 19 -0.32 -43.06 4.72
CA LEU A 19 0.87 -42.23 4.57
C LEU A 19 0.99 -41.62 3.17
N ILE A 20 0.77 -42.40 2.11
CA ILE A 20 0.80 -41.91 0.73
C ILE A 20 -0.30 -40.86 0.52
N ALA A 21 -1.51 -41.11 1.03
CA ALA A 21 -2.60 -40.15 0.93
C ALA A 21 -2.26 -38.82 1.63
N LEU A 22 -1.66 -38.86 2.82
CA LEU A 22 -1.19 -37.67 3.54
C LEU A 22 -0.11 -36.93 2.75
N ILE A 23 0.89 -37.65 2.20
CA ILE A 23 1.97 -37.05 1.42
C ILE A 23 1.43 -36.35 0.16
N VAL A 24 0.51 -37.00 -0.56
CA VAL A 24 -0.10 -36.42 -1.77
C VAL A 24 -0.94 -35.19 -1.43
N ASN A 25 -1.72 -35.25 -0.34
CA ASN A 25 -2.54 -34.14 0.12
C ASN A 25 -1.69 -32.93 0.53
N ASP A 26 -0.62 -33.16 1.31
CA ASP A 26 0.32 -32.12 1.72
C ASP A 26 1.05 -31.49 0.53
N TRP A 27 1.43 -32.30 -0.46
CA TRP A 27 2.08 -31.80 -1.67
C TRP A 27 1.14 -30.90 -2.48
N LYS A 28 -0.12 -31.32 -2.66
CA LYS A 28 -1.14 -30.53 -3.34
C LYS A 28 -1.43 -29.22 -2.59
N ALA A 29 -1.64 -29.30 -1.28
CA ALA A 29 -1.88 -28.11 -0.44
C ALA A 29 -0.76 -27.07 -0.60
N ARG A 30 0.51 -27.51 -0.54
CA ARG A 30 1.67 -26.62 -0.77
C ARG A 30 1.70 -26.03 -2.17
N ALA A 31 1.26 -26.77 -3.19
CA ALA A 31 1.22 -26.27 -4.56
C ALA A 31 0.12 -25.20 -4.74
N ASP A 32 -1.04 -25.41 -4.12
CA ASP A 32 -2.16 -24.47 -4.12
C ASP A 32 -1.79 -23.18 -3.37
N ASP A 33 -1.14 -23.31 -2.20
CA ASP A 33 -0.63 -22.17 -1.42
C ASP A 33 0.38 -21.32 -2.22
N ARG A 34 1.34 -21.95 -2.90
CA ARG A 34 2.29 -21.24 -3.78
C ARG A 34 1.62 -20.52 -4.95
N ARG A 35 0.52 -21.06 -5.47
CA ARG A 35 -0.23 -20.41 -6.57
C ARG A 35 -1.00 -19.21 -6.05
N PHE A 36 -1.66 -19.36 -4.90
CA PHE A 36 -2.39 -18.29 -4.23
C PHE A 36 -1.47 -17.11 -3.91
N ILE A 37 -0.33 -17.36 -3.26
CA ILE A 37 0.62 -16.31 -2.86
C ILE A 37 1.18 -15.55 -4.05
N ARG A 38 1.50 -16.25 -5.16
CA ARG A 38 1.93 -15.58 -6.40
C ARG A 38 0.87 -14.65 -6.94
N HIS A 39 -0.39 -15.11 -7.00
CA HIS A 39 -1.48 -14.29 -7.51
C HIS A 39 -1.71 -13.04 -6.63
N VAL A 40 -1.62 -13.20 -5.31
CA VAL A 40 -1.72 -12.08 -4.36
C VAL A 40 -0.59 -11.07 -4.60
N PHE A 41 0.66 -11.52 -4.71
CA PHE A 41 1.78 -10.60 -4.95
C PHE A 41 1.71 -9.91 -6.31
N ASP A 42 1.27 -10.61 -7.36
CA ASP A 42 1.05 -10.01 -8.68
C ASP A 42 -0.03 -8.92 -8.62
N ALA A 43 -1.12 -9.17 -7.89
CA ALA A 43 -2.18 -8.20 -7.68
C ALA A 43 -1.72 -7.00 -6.83
N ILE A 44 -0.99 -7.21 -5.73
CA ILE A 44 -0.39 -6.13 -4.92
C ILE A 44 0.55 -5.30 -5.80
N LYS A 45 1.40 -5.94 -6.61
CA LYS A 45 2.31 -5.25 -7.53
C LYS A 45 1.58 -4.36 -8.53
N GLN A 46 0.46 -4.83 -9.08
CA GLN A 46 -0.38 -4.03 -9.97
C GLN A 46 -1.03 -2.85 -9.22
N GLU A 47 -1.52 -3.07 -8.00
CA GLU A 47 -2.03 -1.99 -7.14
C GLU A 47 -0.96 -0.94 -6.85
N MET A 48 0.27 -1.34 -6.50
CA MET A 48 1.37 -0.42 -6.21
C MET A 48 1.78 0.39 -7.45
N ARG A 49 1.79 -0.22 -8.64
CA ARG A 49 2.05 0.50 -9.90
C ARG A 49 0.95 1.50 -10.23
N ALA A 50 -0.32 1.13 -10.04
CA ALA A 50 -1.44 2.03 -10.25
C ALA A 50 -1.39 3.21 -9.27
N ASN A 51 -1.14 2.94 -7.98
CA ASN A 51 -1.00 3.98 -6.96
C ASN A 51 0.17 4.92 -7.28
N LYS A 52 1.34 4.36 -7.63
CA LYS A 52 2.50 5.14 -8.04
C LYS A 52 2.17 6.11 -9.17
N ALA A 53 1.48 5.64 -10.21
CA ALA A 53 1.08 6.49 -11.33
C ALA A 53 0.16 7.65 -10.90
N GLU A 54 -0.77 7.42 -9.97
CA GLU A 54 -1.61 8.49 -9.39
C GLU A 54 -0.77 9.55 -8.68
N PHE A 55 0.20 9.14 -7.86
CA PHE A 55 1.08 10.07 -7.16
C PHE A 55 2.01 10.86 -8.10
N GLU A 56 2.51 10.24 -9.16
CA GLU A 56 3.33 10.93 -10.17
C GLU A 56 2.55 12.03 -10.91
N LEU A 57 1.22 11.92 -11.00
CA LEU A 57 0.35 12.95 -11.58
C LEU A 57 0.02 14.07 -10.58
N VAL A 58 -0.24 13.72 -9.31
CA VAL A 58 -0.70 14.68 -8.29
C VAL A 58 0.44 15.50 -7.68
N LEU A 59 1.61 14.90 -7.47
CA LEU A 59 2.73 15.54 -6.77
C LEU A 59 3.24 16.84 -7.44
N PRO A 60 3.34 16.93 -8.78
CA PRO A 60 3.64 18.19 -9.46
C PRO A 60 2.57 19.26 -9.24
N ARG A 61 1.29 18.86 -9.17
CA ARG A 61 0.16 19.80 -8.93
C ARG A 61 0.23 20.37 -7.51
N HIS A 62 0.50 19.55 -6.51
CA HIS A 62 0.73 20.03 -5.14
C HIS A 62 1.95 20.95 -5.04
N SER A 63 3.04 20.64 -5.76
CA SER A 63 4.21 21.51 -5.83
C SER A 63 3.87 22.88 -6.44
N ALA A 64 3.12 22.90 -7.55
CA ALA A 64 2.64 24.13 -8.16
C ALA A 64 1.65 24.91 -7.26
N ALA A 65 0.86 24.22 -6.44
CA ALA A 65 -0.01 24.83 -5.45
C ALA A 65 0.81 25.59 -4.38
N VAL A 66 1.90 24.98 -3.89
CA VAL A 66 2.83 25.65 -2.95
C VAL A 66 3.37 26.94 -3.56
N ASP A 67 3.80 26.91 -4.82
CA ASP A 67 4.33 28.09 -5.52
C ASP A 67 3.27 29.17 -5.71
N SER A 68 2.05 28.79 -6.05
CA SER A 68 0.91 29.71 -6.19
C SER A 68 0.58 30.38 -4.85
N VAL A 69 0.57 29.63 -3.75
CA VAL A 69 0.36 30.19 -2.41
C VAL A 69 1.47 31.17 -2.03
N ARG A 70 2.73 30.85 -2.37
CA ARG A 70 3.88 31.75 -2.13
C ARG A 70 3.79 33.02 -2.97
N TYR A 71 3.36 32.92 -4.23
CA TYR A 71 3.15 34.07 -5.10
C TYR A 71 2.11 35.05 -4.53
N TYR A 72 0.98 34.54 -4.03
CA TYR A 72 -0.09 35.36 -3.45
C TYR A 72 0.07 35.64 -1.94
N MET A 73 1.20 35.29 -1.33
CA MET A 73 1.43 35.33 0.12
C MET A 73 1.11 36.70 0.73
N HIS A 74 1.54 37.78 0.08
CA HIS A 74 1.38 39.16 0.54
C HIS A 74 0.26 39.92 -0.19
N ASN A 75 -0.51 39.24 -1.04
CA ASN A 75 -1.62 39.86 -1.76
C ASN A 75 -2.88 39.84 -0.90
N ASN A 76 -3.21 40.99 -0.30
CA ASN A 76 -4.36 41.10 0.61
C ASN A 76 -5.73 41.10 -0.09
N GLN A 77 -5.80 41.03 -1.42
CA GLN A 77 -7.06 40.91 -2.16
C GLN A 77 -7.46 39.46 -2.40
N VAL A 78 -6.47 38.57 -2.48
CA VAL A 78 -6.63 37.15 -2.78
C VAL A 78 -6.78 36.36 -1.48
N SER A 79 -7.87 35.64 -1.32
CA SER A 79 -8.12 34.73 -0.18
C SER A 79 -7.48 33.36 -0.40
N VAL A 80 -7.55 32.47 0.60
CA VAL A 80 -7.15 31.06 0.45
C VAL A 80 -8.02 30.37 -0.59
N MET A 81 -9.34 30.58 -0.55
CA MET A 81 -10.27 30.00 -1.51
C MET A 81 -10.00 30.47 -2.94
N ASP A 82 -9.69 31.76 -3.15
CA ASP A 82 -9.34 32.26 -4.48
C ASP A 82 -8.12 31.54 -5.06
N ILE A 83 -7.15 31.17 -4.22
CA ILE A 83 -5.97 30.40 -4.66
C ILE A 83 -6.40 28.98 -5.04
N VAL A 84 -7.21 28.31 -4.22
CA VAL A 84 -7.71 26.96 -4.50
C VAL A 84 -8.54 26.91 -5.78
N LEU A 85 -9.42 27.88 -6.00
CA LEU A 85 -10.22 27.98 -7.23
C LEU A 85 -9.35 28.19 -8.47
N LYS A 86 -8.28 29.01 -8.37
CA LYS A 86 -7.31 29.19 -9.45
C LYS A 86 -6.50 27.94 -9.78
N LEU A 87 -6.39 27.01 -8.82
CA LEU A 87 -5.75 25.71 -8.99
C LEU A 87 -6.72 24.63 -9.47
N GLU A 88 -7.99 24.99 -9.75
CA GLU A 88 -9.06 24.04 -10.09
C GLU A 88 -9.35 23.02 -8.97
N GLY A 89 -9.07 23.41 -7.72
CA GLY A 89 -9.20 22.56 -6.54
C GLY A 89 -7.85 22.04 -6.03
N ILE A 90 -7.94 21.12 -5.05
CA ILE A 90 -6.80 20.34 -4.56
C ILE A 90 -7.14 18.88 -4.84
N GLU A 91 -6.34 18.24 -5.68
CA GLU A 91 -6.56 16.86 -6.07
C GLU A 91 -6.07 15.90 -4.98
N ILE A 92 -6.84 14.85 -4.70
CA ILE A 92 -6.45 13.82 -3.74
C ILE A 92 -6.16 12.53 -4.53
N PRO A 93 -4.97 11.91 -4.38
CA PRO A 93 -4.63 10.72 -5.13
C PRO A 93 -5.50 9.52 -4.70
N ILE A 94 -5.97 8.73 -5.68
CA ILE A 94 -6.76 7.53 -5.42
C ILE A 94 -5.84 6.36 -5.09
N VAL A 95 -5.71 6.03 -3.80
CA VAL A 95 -4.86 4.92 -3.34
C VAL A 95 -5.68 3.65 -3.13
N ARG A 96 -5.27 2.55 -3.75
CA ARG A 96 -5.88 1.20 -3.65
C ARG A 96 -5.03 0.31 -2.72
N ASN A 97 -5.67 -0.50 -1.88
CA ASN A 97 -5.02 -1.54 -1.03
C ASN A 97 -5.93 -2.77 -0.83
N THR A 98 -6.88 -2.97 -1.75
CA THR A 98 -7.93 -3.98 -1.63
C THR A 98 -7.36 -5.40 -1.54
N THR A 99 -6.29 -5.66 -2.28
CA THR A 99 -5.64 -6.98 -2.31
C THR A 99 -4.94 -7.27 -0.99
N TRP A 100 -4.19 -6.31 -0.45
CA TRP A 100 -3.50 -6.45 0.85
C TRP A 100 -4.49 -6.70 1.99
N ASN A 101 -5.56 -5.89 2.08
CA ASN A 101 -6.58 -6.03 3.12
C ASN A 101 -7.30 -7.38 3.05
N SER A 102 -7.56 -7.88 1.84
CA SER A 102 -8.18 -9.19 1.65
C SER A 102 -7.23 -10.31 2.05
N PHE A 103 -5.93 -10.15 1.75
CA PHE A 103 -4.91 -11.14 2.05
C PHE A 103 -4.66 -11.32 3.56
N LEU A 104 -4.58 -10.22 4.32
CA LEU A 104 -4.35 -10.23 5.77
C LEU A 104 -5.30 -11.17 6.54
N ASN A 105 -6.52 -11.33 6.04
CA ASN A 105 -7.56 -12.12 6.69
C ASN A 105 -7.59 -13.60 6.27
N THR A 106 -6.72 -14.02 5.34
CA THR A 106 -6.83 -15.35 4.70
C THR A 106 -5.67 -16.29 4.99
N LYS A 107 -4.42 -15.90 4.69
CA LYS A 107 -3.25 -16.80 4.76
C LYS A 107 -1.94 -16.07 5.09
N MET A 108 -1.97 -15.15 6.06
CA MET A 108 -0.82 -14.30 6.42
C MET A 108 0.40 -15.11 6.88
N GLU A 109 0.19 -16.31 7.42
CA GLU A 109 1.23 -17.25 7.85
C GLU A 109 2.15 -17.74 6.72
N LEU A 110 1.73 -17.58 5.46
CA LEU A 110 2.50 -17.99 4.29
C LEU A 110 3.52 -16.95 3.81
N ILE A 111 3.54 -15.74 4.39
CA ILE A 111 4.44 -14.66 3.98
C ILE A 111 5.54 -14.44 5.03
N ASP A 112 6.74 -14.15 4.55
CA ASP A 112 7.87 -13.81 5.40
C ASP A 112 7.67 -12.46 6.12
N PHE A 113 8.19 -12.36 7.34
CA PHE A 113 8.07 -11.16 8.17
C PHE A 113 8.55 -9.88 7.47
N LYS A 114 9.60 -9.95 6.64
CA LYS A 114 10.13 -8.77 5.94
C LYS A 114 9.09 -8.22 4.96
N THR A 115 8.44 -9.08 4.20
CA THR A 115 7.38 -8.66 3.27
C THR A 115 6.17 -8.09 4.00
N ILE A 116 5.75 -8.72 5.11
CA ILE A 116 4.69 -8.18 5.99
C ILE A 116 5.07 -6.78 6.48
N SER A 117 6.29 -6.61 7.01
CA SER A 117 6.75 -5.33 7.57
C SER A 117 6.72 -4.20 6.54
N VAL A 118 7.12 -4.45 5.29
CA VAL A 118 7.09 -3.41 4.24
C VAL A 118 5.64 -3.04 3.88
N LEU A 119 4.76 -4.04 3.75
CA LEU A 119 3.35 -3.79 3.42
C LEU A 119 2.62 -3.05 4.55
N THR A 120 2.93 -3.37 5.80
CA THR A 120 2.43 -2.62 6.97
C THR A 120 2.96 -1.19 6.99
N GLU A 121 4.25 -0.96 6.69
CA GLU A 121 4.80 0.41 6.65
C GLU A 121 4.12 1.26 5.56
N ILE A 122 3.82 0.66 4.40
CA ILE A 122 3.05 1.30 3.33
C ILE A 122 1.63 1.67 3.82
N GLU A 123 0.96 0.76 4.52
CA GLU A 123 -0.37 0.98 5.07
C GLU A 123 -0.39 2.12 6.09
N ASP A 124 0.56 2.14 7.02
CA ASP A 124 0.70 3.20 8.02
C ASP A 124 1.00 4.56 7.37
N ALA A 125 1.92 4.59 6.41
CA ALA A 125 2.26 5.81 5.67
C ALA A 125 1.04 6.38 4.91
N ARG A 126 0.23 5.49 4.33
CA ARG A 126 -1.03 5.86 3.65
C ARG A 126 -2.06 6.40 4.64
N ALA A 127 -2.28 5.73 5.76
CA ALA A 127 -3.21 6.18 6.78
C ALA A 127 -2.83 7.58 7.29
N PHE A 128 -1.53 7.81 7.51
CA PHE A 128 -1.02 9.10 7.91
C PHE A 128 -1.21 10.18 6.83
N MET A 129 -1.00 9.86 5.56
CA MET A 129 -1.25 10.78 4.45
C MET A 129 -2.74 11.17 4.36
N ASN A 130 -3.64 10.20 4.51
CA ASN A 130 -5.09 10.48 4.50
C ASN A 130 -5.49 11.48 5.60
N LEU A 131 -4.93 11.32 6.81
CA LEU A 131 -5.14 12.29 7.89
C LEU A 131 -4.61 13.69 7.55
N LYS A 132 -3.51 13.81 6.78
CA LYS A 132 -3.02 15.11 6.31
C LYS A 132 -3.96 15.73 5.27
N ASN A 133 -4.51 14.93 4.36
CA ASN A 133 -5.49 15.38 3.37
C ASN A 133 -6.76 15.92 4.05
N GLU A 134 -7.30 15.20 5.03
CA GLU A 134 -8.45 15.66 5.82
C GLU A 134 -8.15 17.00 6.51
N LYS A 135 -7.01 17.09 7.21
CA LYS A 135 -6.59 18.34 7.88
C LYS A 135 -6.38 19.50 6.92
N LEU A 136 -5.87 19.24 5.71
CA LEU A 136 -5.70 20.26 4.68
C LEU A 136 -7.05 20.79 4.20
N MET A 137 -8.01 19.89 3.94
CA MET A 137 -9.37 20.27 3.53
C MET A 137 -10.09 21.04 4.63
N ASP A 138 -10.02 20.57 5.87
CA ASP A 138 -10.58 21.27 7.03
C ASP A 138 -9.98 22.67 7.19
N PHE A 139 -8.67 22.80 6.97
CA PHE A 139 -7.99 24.08 7.02
C PHE A 139 -8.48 25.04 5.93
N VAL A 140 -8.58 24.55 4.68
CA VAL A 140 -9.07 25.33 3.53
C VAL A 140 -10.50 25.81 3.81
N TRP A 141 -11.37 24.94 4.31
CA TRP A 141 -12.75 25.33 4.63
C TRP A 141 -12.84 26.34 5.77
N THR A 142 -12.11 26.09 6.86
CA THR A 142 -12.12 26.97 8.05
C THR A 142 -11.58 28.36 7.72
N HIS A 143 -10.66 28.47 6.76
CA HIS A 143 -9.96 29.72 6.45
C HIS A 143 -10.20 30.22 5.02
N ALA A 144 -11.27 29.78 4.37
CA ALA A 144 -11.57 30.05 2.97
C ALA A 144 -11.43 31.53 2.60
N ASP A 145 -12.05 32.42 3.38
CA ASP A 145 -12.07 33.87 3.14
C ASP A 145 -10.84 34.63 3.68
N SER A 146 -9.92 33.93 4.34
CA SER A 146 -8.76 34.58 4.94
C SER A 146 -7.81 35.09 3.87
N ARG A 147 -7.48 36.38 3.95
CA ARG A 147 -6.51 37.06 3.09
C ARG A 147 -5.14 37.25 3.77
N LYS A 148 -5.03 36.84 5.04
CA LYS A 148 -3.85 37.06 5.88
C LYS A 148 -2.66 36.24 5.38
N ALA A 149 -1.50 36.89 5.29
CA ALA A 149 -0.24 36.23 4.93
C ALA A 149 0.12 35.08 5.89
N SER A 150 -0.21 35.20 7.19
CA SER A 150 0.00 34.14 8.17
C SER A 150 -0.81 32.88 7.85
N THR A 151 -2.08 33.02 7.47
CA THR A 151 -2.92 31.88 7.05
C THR A 151 -2.38 31.23 5.79
N LYS A 152 -2.01 32.01 4.78
CA LYS A 152 -1.41 31.49 3.54
C LYS A 152 -0.09 30.76 3.78
N ARG A 153 0.71 31.24 4.74
CA ARG A 153 1.93 30.53 5.17
C ARG A 153 1.63 29.16 5.76
N ILE A 154 0.61 29.06 6.62
CA ILE A 154 0.18 27.78 7.19
C ILE A 154 -0.34 26.84 6.08
N PHE A 155 -1.12 27.37 5.14
CA PHE A 155 -1.59 26.60 3.99
C PHE A 155 -0.43 26.03 3.16
N SER A 156 0.56 26.87 2.83
CA SER A 156 1.78 26.45 2.12
C SER A 156 2.58 25.38 2.90
N PHE A 157 2.62 25.48 4.22
CA PHE A 157 3.28 24.49 5.08
C PHE A 157 2.54 23.15 5.07
N GLN A 158 1.21 23.17 5.15
CA GLN A 158 0.42 21.93 5.09
C GLN A 158 0.55 21.24 3.73
N LEU A 159 0.55 21.99 2.63
CA LEU A 159 0.80 21.44 1.28
C LEU A 159 2.19 20.80 1.19
N GLN A 160 3.24 21.47 1.68
CA GLN A 160 4.60 20.90 1.73
C GLN A 160 4.65 19.62 2.58
N TYR A 161 3.93 19.60 3.70
CA TYR A 161 3.87 18.43 4.56
C TYR A 161 3.12 17.25 3.93
N LEU A 162 2.12 17.54 3.08
CA LEU A 162 1.47 16.53 2.26
C LEU A 162 2.44 15.96 1.21
N ILE A 163 3.13 16.83 0.45
CA ILE A 163 4.11 16.44 -0.58
C ILE A 163 5.20 15.52 0.00
N ASP A 164 5.68 15.79 1.21
CA ASP A 164 6.65 14.94 1.91
C ASP A 164 6.10 13.51 2.14
N SER A 165 4.84 13.40 2.55
CA SER A 165 4.17 12.09 2.71
C SER A 165 3.96 11.37 1.39
N GLU A 166 3.60 12.08 0.33
CA GLU A 166 3.44 11.52 -1.02
C GLU A 166 4.78 11.00 -1.55
N SER A 167 5.85 11.78 -1.37
CA SER A 167 7.22 11.39 -1.74
C SER A 167 7.70 10.16 -0.97
N ARG A 168 7.38 10.09 0.33
CA ARG A 168 7.67 8.90 1.15
C ARG A 168 6.93 7.67 0.62
N LEU A 169 5.64 7.79 0.30
CA LEU A 169 4.86 6.67 -0.23
C LEU A 169 5.39 6.18 -1.57
N LEU A 170 5.75 7.10 -2.48
CA LEU A 170 6.40 6.77 -3.75
C LEU A 170 7.68 5.96 -3.53
N SER A 171 8.55 6.41 -2.61
CA SER A 171 9.78 5.69 -2.26
C SER A 171 9.52 4.29 -1.71
N LEU A 172 8.49 4.12 -0.86
CA LEU A 172 8.09 2.82 -0.34
C LEU A 172 7.56 1.89 -1.44
N TYR A 173 6.79 2.43 -2.40
CA TYR A 173 6.34 1.67 -3.56
C TYR A 173 7.50 1.21 -4.43
N ASP A 174 8.47 2.09 -4.69
CA ASP A 174 9.67 1.75 -5.47
C ASP A 174 10.49 0.66 -4.80
N CYS A 175 10.75 0.80 -3.50
CA CYS A 175 11.44 -0.21 -2.70
C CYS A 175 10.73 -1.57 -2.75
N TYR A 176 9.39 -1.59 -2.65
CA TYR A 176 8.61 -2.81 -2.74
C TYR A 176 8.70 -3.44 -4.15
N LEU A 177 8.51 -2.64 -5.20
CA LEU A 177 8.54 -3.11 -6.59
C LEU A 177 9.91 -3.67 -6.95
N GLU A 178 11.00 -3.00 -6.56
CA GLU A 178 12.38 -3.49 -6.76
C GLU A 178 12.63 -4.81 -6.01
N THR A 179 12.16 -4.91 -4.77
CA THR A 179 12.33 -6.12 -3.95
C THR A 179 11.59 -7.31 -4.54
N VAL A 180 10.37 -7.09 -5.04
CA VAL A 180 9.57 -8.15 -5.67
C VAL A 180 10.13 -8.54 -7.04
N ASP A 181 10.57 -7.57 -7.84
CA ASP A 181 11.18 -7.82 -9.14
C ASP A 181 12.50 -8.61 -9.00
N ALA A 182 13.34 -8.25 -8.03
CA ALA A 182 14.56 -9.00 -7.71
C ALA A 182 14.28 -10.45 -7.24
N LYS A 183 13.22 -10.67 -6.45
CA LYS A 183 12.80 -12.01 -6.03
C LYS A 183 12.20 -12.83 -7.17
N SER A 184 11.51 -12.20 -8.13
CA SER A 184 10.94 -12.89 -9.30
C SER A 184 11.98 -13.35 -10.33
N GLY A 185 13.22 -12.85 -10.24
CA GLY A 185 14.39 -13.36 -10.98
C GLY A 185 15.09 -14.56 -10.34
N VAL A 186 14.68 -14.95 -9.12
CA VAL A 186 15.20 -16.14 -8.43
C VAL A 186 14.12 -17.22 -8.48
N ASN A 187 14.29 -18.15 -9.42
CA ASN A 187 13.43 -19.33 -9.56
C ASN A 187 13.31 -20.06 -8.20
N PHE A 188 12.08 -20.23 -7.73
CA PHE A 188 11.73 -21.24 -6.73
C PHE A 188 11.76 -22.63 -7.35
#